data_AF-A0A6H1ZRH2-F1
#
_entry.id   AF-A0A6H1ZRH2-F1
#
_cell.length_a   1.000
_cell.length_b   1.000
_cell.length_c   1.000
_cell.angle_alpha   90.00
_cell.angle_beta   90.00
_cell.angle_gamma   90.00
#
_symmetry.space_group_name_H-M   'P 1'
#
loop_
_entity.id
_entity.type
_entity.pdbx_description
1 polymer ?
#
loop_
_entity_poly.entity_id
_entity_poly.type
_entity_poly.pdbx_seq_one_letter_code
_entity_poly.pdbx_strand_id
1 'polypeptide(L)'
;MATLAELRQCCEELEIDSSNLTREEMEDNIRSIFDKKYSNRKYLISADQFSEILLKFVTKKYDYYIKDKEGNELKYNYKKERKKEG
;
A
#
# COMPACT_ATOMS: atom_id res chain seq x y z
N MET A 1 2.27 -1.81 12.06
CA MET A 1 3.41 -1.05 11.51
C MET A 1 4.10 -1.95 10.51
N ALA A 2 4.39 -1.48 9.29
CA ALA A 2 5.15 -2.24 8.31
C ALA A 2 6.61 -2.37 8.75
N THR A 3 7.22 -3.52 8.52
CA THR A 3 8.63 -3.80 8.78
C THR A 3 9.53 -3.10 7.76
N LEU A 4 10.83 -3.01 8.06
CA LEU A 4 11.82 -2.38 7.17
C LEU A 4 11.93 -3.11 5.82
N ALA A 5 11.76 -4.44 5.83
CA ALA A 5 11.68 -5.24 4.60
C ALA A 5 10.42 -4.92 3.78
N GLU A 6 9.25 -4.82 4.43
CA GLU A 6 8.00 -4.42 3.77
C GLU A 6 8.12 -3.00 3.16
N LEU A 7 8.77 -2.06 3.85
CA LEU A 7 8.99 -0.71 3.34
C LEU A 7 9.94 -0.70 2.13
N ARG A 8 11.03 -1.46 2.17
CA ARG A 8 11.94 -1.61 1.02
C ARG A 8 11.23 -2.20 -0.19
N GLN A 9 10.38 -3.20 0.01
CA GLN A 9 9.56 -3.76 -1.06
C GLN A 9 8.60 -2.71 -1.63
N CYS A 10 7.92 -1.94 -0.78
CA CYS A 10 7.07 -0.82 -1.23
C CYS A 10 7.87 0.22 -2.02
N CYS A 11 9.09 0.53 -1.60
CA CYS A 11 9.97 1.44 -2.31
C CYS A 11 10.36 0.88 -3.67
N GLU A 12 10.72 -0.40 -3.78
CA GLU A 12 11.06 -1.06 -5.04
C GLU A 12 9.87 -1.04 -6.02
N GLU A 13 8.66 -1.35 -5.55
CA GLU A 13 7.43 -1.29 -6.37
C GLU A 13 7.10 0.13 -6.86
N LEU A 14 7.47 1.14 -6.09
CA LEU A 14 7.24 2.55 -6.42
C LEU A 14 8.45 3.20 -7.09
N GLU A 15 9.49 2.42 -7.42
CA GLU A 15 10.75 2.88 -8.02
C GLU A 15 11.44 3.99 -7.18
N ILE A 16 11.36 3.88 -5.86
CA ILE A 16 12.00 4.76 -4.87
C ILE A 16 13.37 4.17 -4.49
N ASP A 17 14.44 4.95 -4.68
CA ASP A 17 15.76 4.57 -4.15
C ASP A 17 15.74 4.63 -2.62
N SER A 18 15.76 3.46 -1.98
CA SER A 18 15.73 3.32 -0.52
C SER A 18 17.12 3.12 0.10
N SER A 19 18.18 3.21 -0.70
CA SER A 19 19.56 2.88 -0.33
C SER A 19 20.11 3.78 0.79
N ASN A 20 19.72 5.06 0.80
CA ASN A 20 20.13 6.05 1.82
C ASN A 20 18.97 6.62 2.63
N LEU A 21 17.76 6.06 2.47
CA LEU A 21 16.59 6.58 3.16
C LEU A 21 16.45 5.95 4.54
N THR A 22 16.10 6.78 5.52
CA THR A 22 15.63 6.30 6.82
C THR A 22 14.22 5.72 6.71
N ARG A 23 13.78 4.99 7.74
CA ARG A 23 12.42 4.42 7.78
C ARG A 23 11.35 5.48 7.54
N GLU A 24 11.46 6.62 8.22
CA GLU A 24 10.47 7.70 8.11
C GLU A 24 10.47 8.32 6.71
N GLU A 25 11.65 8.50 6.11
CA GLU A 25 11.75 8.99 4.73
C GLU A 25 11.19 8.00 3.71
N MET A 26 11.40 6.69 3.88
CA MET A 26 10.77 5.69 3.03
C MET A 26 9.25 5.80 3.10
N GLU A 27 8.70 5.93 4.31
CA GLU A 27 7.26 6.06 4.51
C GLU A 27 6.71 7.34 3.88
N ASP A 28 7.41 8.47 4.03
CA ASP A 28 7.01 9.75 3.42
C ASP A 28 7.12 9.72 1.90
N ASN A 29 8.19 9.14 1.33
CA ASN A 29 8.34 9.00 -0.11
C ASN A 29 7.26 8.08 -0.70
N ILE A 30 6.99 6.93 -0.06
CA ILE A 30 5.90 6.02 -0.45
C ILE A 30 4.60 6.81 -0.49
N ARG A 31 4.27 7.52 0.60
CA ARG A 31 3.06 8.36 0.65
C ARG A 31 3.05 9.41 -0.46
N SER A 32 4.16 10.12 -0.67
CA SER A 32 4.26 11.22 -1.63
C SER A 32 4.09 10.74 -3.08
N ILE A 33 4.69 9.61 -3.45
CA ILE A 33 4.50 9.02 -4.78
C ILE A 33 3.08 8.49 -4.94
N PHE A 34 2.58 7.80 -3.91
CA PHE A 34 1.23 7.25 -3.93
C PHE A 34 0.18 8.37 -4.02
N ASP A 35 0.38 9.45 -3.27
CA ASP A 35 -0.42 10.66 -3.39
C ASP A 35 -0.24 11.26 -4.79
N LYS A 36 0.96 11.56 -5.29
CA LYS A 36 1.11 12.12 -6.65
C LYS A 36 0.44 11.29 -7.75
N LYS A 37 0.51 9.96 -7.69
CA LYS A 37 -0.12 9.07 -8.66
C LYS A 37 -1.65 8.97 -8.48
N TYR A 38 -2.17 9.11 -7.25
CA TYR A 38 -3.58 8.81 -6.92
C TYR A 38 -4.34 9.94 -6.19
N SER A 39 -3.74 11.11 -5.96
CA SER A 39 -4.26 12.27 -5.19
C SER A 39 -5.50 12.87 -5.86
N ASN A 40 -5.52 12.85 -7.19
CA ASN A 40 -6.65 13.37 -7.96
C ASN A 40 -7.78 12.34 -8.12
N ARG A 41 -7.50 11.05 -7.86
CA ARG A 41 -8.49 9.98 -7.84
C ARG A 41 -8.71 9.58 -6.39
N LYS A 42 -9.54 10.36 -5.70
CA LYS A 42 -10.23 9.93 -4.49
C LYS A 42 -10.64 8.45 -4.65
N TYR A 43 -9.86 7.54 -4.07
CA TYR A 43 -10.32 6.23 -3.60
C TYR A 43 -10.49 5.07 -4.59
N LEU A 44 -9.83 5.09 -5.75
CA LEU A 44 -9.91 3.97 -6.71
C LEU A 44 -8.52 3.58 -7.24
N ILE A 45 -7.81 2.82 -6.42
CA ILE A 45 -6.60 2.11 -6.79
C ILE A 45 -7.00 0.66 -7.02
N SER A 46 -6.83 0.16 -8.24
CA SER A 46 -6.98 -1.26 -8.53
C SER A 46 -5.90 -2.04 -7.79
N ALA A 47 -6.30 -2.93 -6.88
CA ALA A 47 -5.37 -3.73 -6.08
C ALA A 47 -4.47 -4.67 -6.87
N ASP A 48 -4.74 -4.86 -8.16
CA ASP A 48 -3.89 -5.63 -9.06
C ASP A 48 -2.60 -4.91 -9.47
N GLN A 49 -2.54 -3.58 -9.28
CA GLN A 49 -1.36 -2.79 -9.67
C GLN A 49 -0.25 -2.78 -8.63
N PHE A 50 -0.50 -3.28 -7.42
CA PHE A 50 0.42 -3.20 -6.30
C PHE A 50 0.34 -4.44 -5.43
N SER A 51 1.43 -4.76 -4.73
CA SER A 51 1.44 -5.84 -3.75
C SER A 51 0.52 -5.54 -2.58
N GLU A 52 -0.05 -6.59 -1.99
CA GLU A 52 -0.87 -6.51 -0.79
C GLU A 52 -0.16 -5.77 0.36
N ILE A 53 1.17 -5.84 0.42
CA ILE A 53 2.00 -5.17 1.43
C ILE A 53 1.86 -3.66 1.33
N LEU A 54 2.06 -3.10 0.12
CA LEU A 54 1.94 -1.67 -0.13
C LEU A 54 0.50 -1.18 0.11
N LEU A 55 -0.49 -1.90 -0.42
CA LEU A 55 -1.91 -1.57 -0.25
C LEU A 55 -2.32 -1.58 1.23
N LYS A 56 -1.89 -2.59 1.98
CA LYS A 56 -2.09 -2.67 3.43
C LYS A 56 -1.37 -1.57 4.19
N PHE A 57 -0.17 -1.20 3.77
CA PHE A 57 0.59 -0.11 4.38
C PHE A 57 -0.15 1.22 4.24
N VAL A 58 -0.54 1.57 3.01
CA VAL A 58 -1.21 2.85 2.73
C VAL A 58 -2.62 2.91 3.32
N THR A 59 -3.41 1.82 3.26
CA THR A 59 -4.73 1.77 3.90
C THR A 59 -4.63 1.88 5.41
N LYS A 60 -3.67 1.20 6.05
CA LYS A 60 -3.56 1.24 7.53
C LYS A 60 -2.96 2.54 8.07
N LYS A 61 -1.99 3.12 7.36
CA LYS A 61 -1.22 4.26 7.86
C LYS A 61 -1.82 5.60 7.42
N TYR A 62 -2.45 5.65 6.26
CA TYR A 62 -2.95 6.88 5.65
C TYR A 62 -4.43 6.80 5.24
N ASP A 63 -5.16 5.75 5.64
CA ASP A 63 -6.61 5.58 5.39
C ASP A 63 -7.00 5.64 3.91
N TYR A 64 -6.13 5.14 3.01
CA TYR A 64 -6.49 5.03 1.59
C TYR A 64 -7.58 3.98 1.37
N TYR A 65 -8.57 4.37 0.58
CA TYR A 65 -9.62 3.50 0.06
C TYR A 65 -9.15 2.86 -1.24
N ILE A 66 -9.17 1.53 -1.26
CA ILE A 66 -8.65 0.70 -2.35
C ILE A 66 -9.81 -0.17 -2.81
N LYS A 67 -10.01 -0.28 -4.13
CA LYS A 67 -11.07 -1.11 -4.72
C LYS A 67 -10.46 -2.11 -5.66
N ASP A 68 -10.99 -3.32 -5.68
CA ASP A 68 -10.62 -4.28 -6.70
C ASP A 68 -11.24 -3.89 -8.07
N LYS A 69 -10.87 -4.61 -9.14
CA LYS A 69 -11.40 -4.44 -10.50
C LYS A 69 -12.93 -4.62 -10.58
N GLU A 70 -13.50 -5.42 -9.70
CA GLU A 70 -14.95 -5.62 -9.55
C GLU A 70 -15.63 -4.52 -8.70
N GLY A 71 -14.85 -3.55 -8.20
CA GLY A 71 -15.35 -2.43 -7.41
C GLY A 71 -15.54 -2.75 -5.93
N ASN A 72 -15.09 -3.92 -5.45
CA ASN A 72 -15.16 -4.28 -4.04
C ASN A 72 -14.12 -3.50 -3.23
N GLU A 73 -14.54 -2.89 -2.13
CA GLU A 73 -13.62 -2.19 -1.22
C GLU A 73 -12.72 -3.19 -0.48
N LEU A 74 -11.43 -3.13 -0.78
CA LEU A 74 -10.42 -3.93 -0.09
C LEU A 74 -10.04 -3.25 1.21
N LYS A 75 -10.79 -3.60 2.25
CA LYS A 75 -10.41 -3.24 3.62
C LYS A 75 -9.31 -4.19 4.05
N TYR A 76 -8.05 -3.74 4.00
CA TYR A 76 -6.90 -4.39 4.63
C TYR A 76 -6.95 -4.29 6.17
N ASN A 77 -8.13 -4.55 6.74
CA ASN A 77 -8.35 -4.63 8.15
C ASN A 77 -7.73 -5.94 8.62
N TYR A 78 -6.95 -5.90 9.70
CA TYR A 78 -6.12 -7.03 10.15
C TYR A 78 -6.95 -8.11 10.86
N LYS A 79 -8.05 -8.55 10.26
CA LYS A 79 -8.69 -9.82 10.61
C LYS A 79 -8.44 -10.77 9.46
N LYS A 80 -7.38 -11.56 9.63
CA LYS A 80 -7.19 -12.85 8.98
C LYS A 80 -8.56 -13.56 8.90
N GLU A 81 -9.17 -13.58 7.73
CA GLU A 81 -9.93 -14.76 7.33
C GLU A 81 -8.92 -15.78 6.83
N ARG A 82 -8.19 -16.37 7.80
CA ARG A 82 -7.64 -17.69 7.55
C ARG A 82 -8.81 -18.66 7.64
N LYS A 83 -9.04 -19.34 6.52
CA LYS A 83 -9.72 -20.63 6.29
C LYS A 83 -11.04 -20.48 5.54
N LYS A 84 -11.35 -21.27 4.52
CA LYS A 84 -10.63 -22.31 3.74
C LYS A 84 -11.69 -22.77 2.72
N GLU A 85 -11.26 -23.15 1.52
CA GLU A 85 -11.98 -24.18 0.74
C GLU A 85 -12.42 -25.33 1.67
N GLY A 86 -13.71 -25.65 1.61
CA GLY A 86 -14.34 -26.78 2.28
C GLY A 86 -15.59 -27.17 1.51
#